data_AF-A0AB36YVX7-F1
#
_entry.id   AF-A0AB36YVX7-F1
#
_cell.length_a   1.000
_cell.length_b   1.000
_cell.length_c   1.000
_cell.angle_alpha   90.00
_cell.angle_beta   90.00
_cell.angle_gamma   90.00
#
_symmetry.space_group_name_H-M   'P 1'
#
loop_
_entity.id
_entity.type
_entity.pdbx_description
1 polymer ?
#
loop_
_entity_poly.entity_id
_entity_poly.type
_entity_poly.pdbx_seq_one_letter_code
_entity_poly.pdbx_strand_id
1 'polypeptide(L)'
;MTDAVALGVAADSAVAMLLIHPVDDRVLQANNAALDLLGCAANELPGHAFSHFLRGGIALWVSFTDEVLTQGEAWSDDLLLVDLQLRQIAVEVSASAVDGGKIVLAVQRRDLLEQRRNRAEARRQHRLGHVGWERISQVFERIQQQNRLILGAVGEGIYGLDTRGQTTFINPAAERILGWSAVDMIGQDAHHLFHHSHSDGRAFEVNQCPIHASFSDGQVHRVDHEVFWHKSGEPIAVEYTSTPIFEMGRLVGAVVLFRDIRERQRTEARLRDALSEVEQLKTRLEMENQYLQEEINAHGNHHEIVGESPAVKHLLQQIDLVAATDANVLVTGESGTGKELVARAIHASSPRRDRPLIRVNCAAVPRELFESEFFGHLKGAFTGAVSNRVGRFELADGGTLFLDEVGEIPLELQSKLLRVLQDRQFEPVGDNRTRAVDVRVIAATNRDLRDMVARGAFREDLYFRLNVFPIRSVPLRERLEDIPLLASHFLERASLAFNKPGIRMSLTQVAVLQQYAWPGNIRELQNVIERQTIVSRDGRVSFHEVLAPNGPSSGPVSSIAQCQPEPTADKDWERQMKLNAISVLKRTAGKVSGEGGAAQLLGLKPTTLASRLKKWGVDPRDYK
;
A
#
# COMPACT_ATOMS: atom_id res chain seq x y z
N MET A 1 21.44 36.15 -102.22
CA MET A 1 22.09 35.77 -100.95
C MET A 1 23.56 35.58 -101.26
N THR A 2 24.45 36.14 -100.40
CA THR A 2 25.90 36.48 -100.57
C THR A 2 26.09 37.85 -101.24
N ASP A 3 26.44 38.97 -100.59
CA ASP A 3 27.28 39.22 -99.40
C ASP A 3 26.70 40.34 -98.50
N ALA A 4 26.03 39.97 -97.40
CA ALA A 4 25.52 40.92 -96.40
C ALA A 4 26.41 40.98 -95.13
N VAL A 5 27.61 40.41 -95.16
CA VAL A 5 28.50 40.30 -93.98
C VAL A 5 29.75 41.19 -94.09
N ALA A 6 29.89 42.00 -95.13
CA ALA A 6 31.14 42.75 -95.33
C ALA A 6 31.20 44.17 -94.74
N LEU A 7 30.13 44.80 -94.23
CA LEU A 7 30.20 46.16 -93.67
C LEU A 7 29.14 46.44 -92.57
N GLY A 8 29.43 46.03 -91.33
CA GLY A 8 29.02 46.76 -90.09
C GLY A 8 27.56 46.77 -89.60
N VAL A 9 26.53 46.43 -90.39
CA VAL A 9 25.11 46.58 -89.97
C VAL A 9 24.34 45.25 -90.03
N ALA A 10 23.91 44.71 -88.88
CA ALA A 10 23.10 43.49 -88.83
C ALA A 10 21.61 43.79 -89.13
N ALA A 11 21.07 43.14 -90.17
CA ALA A 11 19.73 43.38 -90.71
C ALA A 11 18.58 43.14 -89.69
N ASP A 12 18.73 42.14 -88.82
CA ASP A 12 17.68 41.67 -87.89
C ASP A 12 17.88 42.14 -86.42
N SER A 13 18.71 43.16 -86.19
CA SER A 13 18.89 43.70 -84.84
C SER A 13 17.69 44.54 -84.39
N ALA A 14 17.32 44.40 -83.11
CA ALA A 14 16.31 45.25 -82.47
C ALA A 14 16.79 46.69 -82.20
N VAL A 15 18.08 46.97 -82.44
CA VAL A 15 18.69 48.29 -82.33
C VAL A 15 18.84 48.89 -83.72
N ALA A 16 18.43 50.14 -83.90
CA ALA A 16 18.59 50.85 -85.16
C ALA A 16 20.08 51.03 -85.45
N MET A 17 20.55 50.56 -86.60
CA MET A 17 21.94 50.68 -87.01
C MET A 17 22.08 51.27 -88.41
N LEU A 18 23.01 52.22 -88.55
CA LEU A 18 23.27 52.97 -89.78
C LEU A 18 24.78 52.96 -90.06
N LEU A 19 25.17 52.60 -91.28
CA LEU A 19 26.52 52.83 -91.79
C LEU A 19 26.47 54.09 -92.64
N ILE A 20 27.34 55.04 -92.35
CA ILE A 20 27.34 56.33 -93.01
C ILE A 20 28.77 56.76 -93.36
N HIS A 21 28.89 57.63 -94.35
CA HIS A 21 30.11 58.36 -94.63
C HIS A 21 29.89 59.82 -94.23
N PRO A 22 30.40 60.25 -93.05
CA PRO A 22 30.05 61.55 -92.47
C PRO A 22 30.58 62.74 -93.27
N VAL A 23 31.75 62.62 -93.92
CA VAL A 23 32.35 63.72 -94.72
C VAL A 23 31.57 63.96 -96.03
N ASP A 24 31.32 62.89 -96.80
CA ASP A 24 30.46 62.91 -98.00
C ASP A 24 28.96 63.06 -97.69
N ASP A 25 28.57 63.08 -96.41
CA ASP A 25 27.21 63.21 -95.92
C ASP A 25 26.22 62.19 -96.53
N ARG A 26 26.61 60.92 -96.56
CA ARG A 26 25.82 59.84 -97.18
C ARG A 26 25.51 58.71 -96.22
N VAL A 27 24.27 58.22 -96.27
CA VAL A 27 23.93 56.93 -95.65
C VAL A 27 24.23 55.80 -96.63
N LEU A 28 25.09 54.88 -96.21
CA LEU A 28 25.55 53.77 -97.02
C LEU A 28 24.66 52.54 -96.82
N GLN A 29 24.32 52.22 -95.58
CA GLN A 29 23.45 51.09 -95.22
C GLN A 29 22.65 51.41 -93.96
N ALA A 30 21.48 50.78 -93.82
CA ALA A 30 20.64 50.87 -92.63
C ALA A 30 19.92 49.52 -92.42
N ASN A 31 19.71 49.10 -91.17
CA ASN A 31 18.86 47.95 -90.87
C ASN A 31 17.38 48.35 -90.73
N ASN A 32 16.49 47.35 -90.67
CA ASN A 32 15.04 47.59 -90.59
C ASN A 32 14.65 48.49 -89.40
N ALA A 33 15.29 48.30 -88.24
CA ALA A 33 15.04 49.15 -87.07
C ALA A 33 15.45 50.62 -87.30
N ALA A 34 16.49 50.89 -88.09
CA ALA A 34 16.88 52.25 -88.48
C ALA A 34 15.96 52.84 -89.55
N LEU A 35 15.46 52.03 -90.48
CA LEU A 35 14.43 52.45 -91.44
C LEU A 35 13.17 52.92 -90.72
N ASP A 36 12.71 52.12 -89.75
CA ASP A 36 11.53 52.42 -88.94
C ASP A 36 11.76 53.67 -88.06
N LEU A 37 12.97 53.83 -87.51
CA LEU A 37 13.33 55.00 -86.70
C LEU A 37 13.31 56.30 -87.51
N LEU A 38 13.86 56.28 -88.73
CA LEU A 38 13.96 57.44 -89.62
C LEU A 38 12.68 57.66 -90.46
N GLY A 39 11.76 56.70 -90.45
CA GLY A 39 10.49 56.75 -91.18
C GLY A 39 10.67 56.69 -92.70
N CYS A 40 11.70 55.98 -93.19
CA CYS A 40 12.07 55.90 -94.60
C CYS A 40 12.00 54.47 -95.15
N ALA A 41 11.64 54.32 -96.43
CA ALA A 41 11.71 53.02 -97.09
C ALA A 41 13.15 52.74 -97.60
N ALA A 42 13.54 51.46 -97.66
CA ALA A 42 14.91 51.05 -98.04
C ALA A 42 15.37 51.58 -99.42
N ASN A 43 14.43 51.84 -100.34
CA ASN A 43 14.67 52.38 -101.67
C ASN A 43 14.84 53.92 -101.71
N GLU A 44 14.49 54.63 -100.65
CA GLU A 44 14.53 56.11 -100.58
C GLU A 44 15.84 56.63 -99.95
N LEU A 45 16.50 55.80 -99.14
CA LEU A 45 17.74 56.13 -98.42
C LEU A 45 18.92 56.62 -99.26
N PRO A 46 19.24 56.03 -100.44
CA PRO A 46 20.36 56.50 -101.26
C PRO A 46 20.18 57.95 -101.78
N GLY A 47 18.98 58.51 -101.70
CA GLY A 47 18.65 59.86 -102.14
C GLY A 47 18.76 60.95 -101.06
N HIS A 48 18.98 60.60 -99.80
CA HIS A 48 19.02 61.56 -98.68
C HIS A 48 20.40 61.63 -98.03
N ALA A 49 20.86 62.87 -97.82
CA ALA A 49 22.06 63.13 -97.03
C ALA A 49 21.77 62.88 -95.54
N PHE A 50 22.73 62.37 -94.75
CA PHE A 50 22.46 62.05 -93.34
C PHE A 50 22.13 63.31 -92.52
N SER A 51 22.73 64.46 -92.87
CA SER A 51 22.42 65.78 -92.34
C SER A 51 20.94 66.17 -92.44
N HIS A 52 20.19 65.60 -93.39
CA HIS A 52 18.75 65.78 -93.50
C HIS A 52 18.01 65.37 -92.22
N PHE A 53 18.48 64.29 -91.58
CA PHE A 53 17.90 63.75 -90.37
C PHE A 53 18.40 64.43 -89.09
N LEU A 54 19.23 65.47 -89.18
CA LEU A 54 19.87 66.14 -88.03
C LEU A 54 19.40 67.57 -87.80
N ARG A 55 18.30 68.01 -88.45
CA ARG A 55 17.83 69.41 -88.59
C ARG A 55 18.05 70.29 -87.32
N GLY A 56 19.16 71.04 -87.30
CA GLY A 56 19.56 71.96 -86.21
C GLY A 56 20.70 71.47 -85.30
N GLY A 57 21.01 70.17 -85.31
CA GLY A 57 22.07 69.51 -84.55
C GLY A 57 23.37 69.23 -85.33
N ILE A 58 23.56 69.86 -86.50
CA ILE A 58 24.72 69.61 -87.37
C ILE A 58 26.05 69.92 -86.66
N ALA A 59 26.10 70.95 -85.81
CA ALA A 59 27.32 71.28 -85.06
C ALA A 59 27.72 70.15 -84.08
N LEU A 60 26.75 69.61 -83.34
CA LEU A 60 26.94 68.46 -82.45
C LEU A 60 27.31 67.21 -83.24
N TRP A 61 26.68 67.02 -84.39
CA TRP A 61 26.98 65.92 -85.29
C TRP A 61 28.41 65.95 -85.83
N VAL A 62 28.88 67.11 -86.30
CA VAL A 62 30.26 67.26 -86.78
C VAL A 62 31.25 66.98 -85.65
N SER A 63 31.01 67.54 -84.46
CA SER A 63 31.84 67.25 -83.27
C SER A 63 31.85 65.76 -82.92
N PHE A 64 30.69 65.12 -82.91
CA PHE A 64 30.53 63.70 -82.58
C PHE A 64 31.23 62.81 -83.61
N THR A 65 31.09 63.10 -84.90
CA THR A 65 31.73 62.30 -85.96
C THR A 65 33.24 62.51 -86.04
N ASP A 66 33.73 63.71 -85.76
CA ASP A 66 35.18 63.98 -85.62
C ASP A 66 35.77 63.20 -84.43
N GLU A 67 35.04 63.14 -83.31
CA GLU A 67 35.42 62.33 -82.15
C GLU A 67 35.49 60.84 -82.51
N VAL A 68 34.47 60.29 -83.18
CA VAL A 68 34.45 58.88 -83.59
C VAL A 68 35.60 58.56 -84.55
N LEU A 69 35.86 59.42 -85.55
CA LEU A 69 36.92 59.19 -86.52
C LEU A 69 38.33 59.33 -85.91
N THR A 70 38.47 60.15 -84.87
CA THR A 70 39.75 60.36 -84.18
C THR A 70 40.04 59.29 -83.12
N GLN A 71 39.02 58.95 -82.31
CA GLN A 71 39.17 58.04 -81.17
C GLN A 71 38.80 56.58 -81.50
N GLY A 72 38.10 56.35 -82.62
CA GLY A 72 37.64 55.03 -83.06
C GLY A 72 36.23 54.67 -82.58
N GLU A 73 35.78 55.20 -81.45
CA GLU A 73 34.41 55.04 -80.94
C GLU A 73 33.96 56.27 -80.15
N ALA A 74 32.65 56.54 -80.11
CA ALA A 74 32.07 57.58 -79.26
C ALA A 74 30.62 57.23 -78.88
N TRP A 75 30.11 57.91 -77.85
CA TRP A 75 28.73 57.80 -77.40
C TRP A 75 28.17 59.18 -77.06
N SER A 76 26.89 59.42 -77.39
CA SER A 76 26.20 60.67 -77.07
C SER A 76 24.70 60.44 -76.90
N ASP A 77 24.09 61.10 -75.93
CA ASP A 77 22.63 61.15 -75.71
C ASP A 77 22.00 62.53 -75.96
N ASP A 78 22.80 63.45 -76.50
CA ASP A 78 22.42 64.84 -76.78
C ASP A 78 22.02 65.04 -78.25
N LEU A 79 22.13 64.00 -79.09
CA LEU A 79 21.75 64.05 -80.49
C LEU A 79 20.22 63.96 -80.66
N LEU A 80 19.70 64.85 -81.50
CA LEU A 80 18.30 64.83 -81.93
C LEU A 80 18.26 64.45 -83.40
N LEU A 81 17.65 63.30 -83.69
CA LEU A 81 17.31 62.93 -85.05
C LEU A 81 15.91 63.41 -85.41
N VAL A 82 15.64 63.51 -86.70
CA VAL A 82 14.35 63.90 -87.23
C VAL A 82 13.93 62.88 -88.28
N ASP A 83 12.68 62.42 -88.25
CA ASP A 83 12.15 61.54 -89.31
C ASP A 83 11.74 62.33 -90.58
N LEU A 84 11.34 61.62 -91.63
CA LEU A 84 10.86 62.23 -92.89
C LEU A 84 9.59 63.08 -92.72
N GLN A 85 8.85 62.94 -91.62
CA GLN A 85 7.70 63.78 -91.27
C GLN A 85 8.09 64.96 -90.36
N LEU A 86 9.39 65.23 -90.20
CA LEU A 86 9.97 66.30 -89.39
C LEU A 86 9.71 66.18 -87.88
N ARG A 87 9.41 64.98 -87.37
CA ARG A 87 9.26 64.74 -85.93
C ARG A 87 10.62 64.53 -85.29
N GLN A 88 10.88 65.26 -84.20
CA GLN A 88 12.11 65.13 -83.43
C GLN A 88 12.10 63.85 -82.59
N ILE A 89 13.23 63.16 -82.58
CA ILE A 89 13.46 61.92 -81.87
C ILE A 89 14.73 62.11 -81.04
N ALA A 90 14.57 62.18 -79.72
CA ALA A 90 15.71 62.17 -78.82
C ALA A 90 16.33 60.79 -78.78
N VAL A 91 17.61 60.71 -79.13
CA VAL A 91 18.30 59.44 -79.30
C VAL A 91 19.58 59.37 -78.48
N GLU A 92 19.85 58.17 -78.01
CA GLU A 92 21.15 57.75 -77.54
C GLU A 92 21.86 57.06 -78.70
N VAL A 93 23.06 57.52 -79.03
CA VAL A 93 23.84 57.10 -80.19
C VAL A 93 25.20 56.62 -79.72
N SER A 94 25.51 55.35 -79.97
CA SER A 94 26.89 54.84 -79.96
C SER A 94 27.40 54.78 -81.39
N ALA A 95 28.66 55.09 -81.61
CA ALA A 95 29.27 55.04 -82.93
C ALA A 95 30.67 54.46 -82.91
N SER A 96 31.06 53.77 -83.97
CA SER A 96 32.42 53.25 -84.16
C SER A 96 32.90 53.49 -85.59
N ALA A 97 34.19 53.83 -85.74
CA ALA A 97 34.82 54.06 -87.04
C ALA A 97 35.07 52.73 -87.78
N VAL A 98 34.96 52.80 -89.11
CA VAL A 98 35.17 51.68 -90.04
C VAL A 98 36.03 52.16 -91.21
N ASP A 99 36.79 51.24 -91.82
CA ASP A 99 37.74 51.53 -92.90
C ASP A 99 37.15 52.40 -94.02
N GLY A 100 37.98 53.34 -94.50
CA GLY A 100 37.63 54.27 -95.57
C GLY A 100 36.82 55.48 -95.13
N GLY A 101 36.99 55.94 -93.88
CA GLY A 101 36.38 57.17 -93.35
C GLY A 101 34.89 57.05 -93.03
N LYS A 102 34.38 55.82 -92.85
CA LYS A 102 32.97 55.52 -92.58
C LYS A 102 32.76 55.30 -91.09
N ILE A 103 31.54 55.48 -90.60
CA ILE A 103 31.18 55.16 -89.23
C ILE A 103 29.88 54.34 -89.18
N VAL A 104 29.82 53.42 -88.22
CA VAL A 104 28.60 52.68 -87.89
C VAL A 104 27.99 53.30 -86.64
N LEU A 105 26.72 53.67 -86.72
CA LEU A 105 25.91 54.20 -85.64
C LEU A 105 24.98 53.10 -85.13
N ALA A 106 24.88 52.96 -83.82
CA ALA A 106 23.82 52.26 -83.12
C ALA A 106 22.98 53.29 -82.38
N VAL A 107 21.71 53.41 -82.76
CA VAL A 107 20.80 54.45 -82.32
C VAL A 107 19.65 53.83 -81.54
N GLN A 108 19.33 54.41 -80.39
CA GLN A 108 18.21 54.00 -79.55
C GLN A 108 17.41 55.21 -79.12
N ARG A 109 16.09 55.08 -79.09
CA ARG A 109 15.24 56.16 -78.56
C ARG A 109 15.37 56.23 -77.06
N ARG A 110 15.67 57.43 -76.54
CA ARG A 110 15.91 57.65 -75.11
C ARG A 110 14.66 57.41 -74.26
N ASP A 111 13.49 57.81 -74.73
CA ASP A 111 12.21 57.63 -74.04
C ASP A 111 11.87 56.16 -73.77
N LEU A 112 12.15 55.27 -74.73
CA LEU A 112 11.95 53.84 -74.59
C LEU A 112 12.94 53.20 -73.60
N LEU A 113 14.18 53.68 -73.55
CA LEU A 113 15.19 53.20 -72.60
C LEU A 113 14.83 53.58 -71.16
N GLU A 114 14.41 54.83 -70.92
CA GLU A 114 13.97 55.28 -69.60
C GLU A 114 12.76 54.48 -69.09
N GLN A 115 11.77 54.21 -69.95
CA GLN A 115 10.62 53.37 -69.60
C GLN A 115 11.03 51.94 -69.22
N ARG A 116 11.97 51.33 -69.95
CA ARG A 116 12.49 50.00 -69.64
C ARG A 116 13.20 49.97 -68.29
N ARG A 117 14.00 51.00 -67.99
CA ARG A 117 14.73 51.14 -66.71
C ARG A 117 13.77 51.27 -65.53
N ASN A 118 12.79 52.16 -65.63
CA ASN A 118 11.77 52.35 -64.58
C ASN A 118 10.97 51.06 -64.31
N ARG A 119 10.60 50.33 -65.37
CA ARG A 119 9.87 49.06 -65.24
C ARG A 119 10.70 47.95 -64.58
N ALA A 120 12.01 47.92 -64.83
CA ALA A 120 12.92 46.95 -64.22
C ALA A 120 13.11 47.23 -62.72
N GLU A 121 13.18 48.50 -62.32
CA GLU A 121 13.34 48.94 -60.94
C GLU A 121 12.10 48.65 -60.08
N ALA A 122 10.90 48.98 -60.60
CA ALA A 122 9.63 48.63 -59.93
C ALA A 122 9.50 47.12 -59.67
N ARG A 123 9.91 46.28 -60.64
CA ARG A 123 9.93 44.81 -60.49
C ARG A 123 10.95 44.31 -59.47
N ARG A 124 12.02 45.07 -59.20
CA ARG A 124 13.04 44.71 -58.19
C ARG A 124 12.50 44.97 -56.78
N GLN A 125 11.87 46.12 -56.55
CA GLN A 125 11.25 46.46 -55.26
C GLN A 125 10.14 45.47 -54.88
N HIS A 126 9.26 45.12 -55.82
CA HIS A 126 8.18 44.15 -55.58
C HIS A 126 8.69 42.77 -55.13
N ARG A 127 9.80 42.28 -55.72
CA ARG A 127 10.40 40.99 -55.34
C ARG A 127 11.00 40.99 -53.93
N LEU A 128 11.58 42.11 -53.50
CA LEU A 128 12.16 42.23 -52.16
C LEU A 128 11.09 42.23 -51.05
N GLY A 129 9.93 42.87 -51.30
CA GLY A 129 8.81 42.87 -50.36
C GLY A 129 8.18 41.49 -50.13
N HIS A 130 8.01 40.70 -51.19
CA HIS A 130 7.40 39.36 -51.09
C HIS A 130 8.23 38.37 -50.26
N VAL A 131 9.56 38.35 -50.45
CA VAL A 131 10.45 37.44 -49.70
C VAL A 131 10.49 37.76 -48.21
N GLY A 132 10.38 39.04 -47.85
CA GLY A 132 10.29 39.47 -46.45
C GLY A 132 9.01 39.01 -45.77
N TRP A 133 7.88 39.10 -46.46
CA TRP A 133 6.58 38.74 -45.90
C TRP A 133 6.42 37.22 -45.74
N GLU A 134 6.86 36.43 -46.72
CA GLU A 134 6.85 34.96 -46.62
C GLU A 134 7.69 34.46 -45.44
N ARG A 135 8.86 35.05 -45.19
CA ARG A 135 9.69 34.69 -44.02
C ARG A 135 9.00 34.97 -42.69
N ILE A 136 8.34 36.11 -42.54
CA ILE A 136 7.65 36.48 -41.29
C ILE A 136 6.47 35.52 -41.04
N SER A 137 5.67 35.25 -42.07
CA SER A 137 4.55 34.31 -41.97
C SER A 137 5.01 32.89 -41.61
N GLN A 138 6.10 32.40 -42.22
CA GLN A 138 6.68 31.10 -41.86
C GLN A 138 7.18 31.04 -40.42
N VAL A 139 7.82 32.11 -39.91
CA VAL A 139 8.26 32.16 -38.50
C VAL A 139 7.06 32.13 -37.55
N PHE A 140 6.01 32.89 -37.86
CA PHE A 140 4.80 32.92 -37.05
C PHE A 140 4.10 31.56 -37.01
N GLU A 141 3.92 30.92 -38.17
CA GLU A 141 3.33 29.57 -38.27
C GLU A 141 4.14 28.54 -37.47
N ARG A 142 5.47 28.61 -37.55
CA ARG A 142 6.34 27.67 -36.82
C ARG A 142 6.22 27.82 -35.31
N ILE A 143 6.16 29.05 -34.80
CA ILE A 143 5.97 29.34 -33.38
C ILE A 143 4.60 28.83 -32.91
N GLN A 144 3.54 29.08 -33.68
CA GLN A 144 2.18 28.59 -33.38
C GLN A 144 2.14 27.07 -33.32
N GLN A 145 2.75 26.40 -34.30
CA GLN A 145 2.81 24.94 -34.35
C GLN A 145 3.59 24.37 -33.16
N GLN A 146 4.73 24.98 -32.81
CA GLN A 146 5.55 24.55 -31.68
C GLN A 146 4.80 24.70 -30.35
N ASN A 147 4.13 25.83 -30.11
CA ASN A 147 3.33 26.05 -28.90
C ASN A 147 2.18 25.04 -28.79
N ARG A 148 1.51 24.73 -29.91
CA ARG A 148 0.43 23.73 -29.94
C ARG A 148 0.93 22.33 -29.60
N LEU A 149 2.12 21.95 -30.08
CA LEU A 149 2.73 20.66 -29.75
C LEU A 149 3.11 20.57 -28.26
N ILE A 150 3.68 21.63 -27.69
CA ILE A 150 4.01 21.70 -26.26
C ILE A 150 2.75 21.54 -25.41
N LEU A 151 1.71 22.35 -25.68
CA LEU A 151 0.45 22.31 -24.93
C LEU A 151 -0.33 21.00 -25.14
N GLY A 152 -0.17 20.34 -26.29
CA GLY A 152 -0.79 19.05 -26.59
C GLY A 152 -0.10 17.84 -25.96
N ALA A 153 1.18 17.96 -25.60
CA ALA A 153 1.92 16.89 -24.91
C ALA A 153 1.65 16.85 -23.40
N VAL A 154 1.18 17.96 -22.81
CA VAL A 154 0.88 18.04 -21.38
C VAL A 154 -0.42 17.29 -21.07
N GLY A 155 -0.34 16.35 -20.12
CA GLY A 155 -1.50 15.58 -19.66
C GLY A 155 -2.43 16.35 -18.71
N GLU A 156 -1.95 17.46 -18.16
CA GLU A 156 -2.69 18.35 -17.27
C GLU A 156 -3.50 19.38 -18.08
N GLY A 157 -4.67 19.73 -17.56
CA GLY A 157 -5.51 20.76 -18.14
C GLY A 157 -4.91 22.14 -17.90
N ILE A 158 -4.80 22.95 -18.94
CA ILE A 158 -4.32 24.31 -18.86
C ILE A 158 -5.34 25.23 -19.52
N TYR A 159 -5.72 26.29 -18.82
CA TYR A 159 -6.49 27.38 -19.40
C TYR A 159 -5.99 28.73 -18.90
N GLY A 160 -6.14 29.75 -19.74
CA GLY A 160 -5.79 31.13 -19.42
C GLY A 160 -7.05 31.95 -19.19
N LEU A 161 -6.92 32.96 -18.35
CA LEU A 161 -7.97 33.90 -17.99
C LEU A 161 -7.47 35.34 -18.19
N ASP A 162 -8.34 36.23 -18.66
CA ASP A 162 -8.05 37.67 -18.70
C ASP A 162 -8.31 38.33 -17.32
N THR A 163 -8.12 39.65 -17.23
CA THR A 163 -8.38 40.43 -16.01
C THR A 163 -9.85 40.46 -15.58
N ARG A 164 -10.78 39.95 -16.39
CA ARG A 164 -12.22 39.86 -16.09
C ARG A 164 -12.64 38.44 -15.74
N GLY A 165 -11.71 37.49 -15.65
CA GLY A 165 -12.01 36.07 -15.41
C GLY A 165 -12.56 35.34 -16.64
N GLN A 166 -12.48 35.93 -17.83
CA GLN A 166 -12.91 35.28 -19.07
C GLN A 166 -11.80 34.40 -19.64
N THR A 167 -12.17 33.23 -20.12
CA THR A 167 -11.22 32.27 -20.68
C THR A 167 -10.63 32.80 -21.97
N THR A 168 -9.30 32.91 -22.04
CA THR A 168 -8.56 33.39 -23.22
C THR A 168 -7.97 32.26 -24.05
N PHE A 169 -7.60 31.15 -23.40
CA PHE A 169 -7.12 29.95 -24.07
C PHE A 169 -7.44 28.71 -23.24
N ILE A 170 -7.48 27.56 -23.89
CA ILE A 170 -7.53 26.24 -23.26
C ILE A 170 -6.70 25.25 -24.08
N ASN A 171 -6.04 24.30 -23.42
CA ASN A 171 -5.31 23.22 -24.09
C ASN A 171 -6.20 21.98 -24.32
N PRO A 172 -5.80 21.05 -25.22
CA PRO A 172 -6.58 19.85 -25.50
C PRO A 172 -6.81 18.91 -24.30
N ALA A 173 -5.93 18.93 -23.29
CA ALA A 173 -6.14 18.15 -22.08
C ALA A 173 -7.28 18.71 -21.23
N ALA A 174 -7.38 20.03 -21.07
CA ALA A 174 -8.47 20.66 -20.35
C ALA A 174 -9.81 20.47 -21.06
N GLU A 175 -9.86 20.50 -22.40
CA GLU A 175 -11.07 20.17 -23.16
C GLU A 175 -11.56 18.74 -22.85
N ARG A 176 -10.65 17.76 -22.83
CA ARG A 176 -10.99 16.36 -22.51
C ARG A 176 -11.42 16.16 -21.06
N ILE A 177 -10.77 16.84 -20.11
CA ILE A 177 -11.07 16.68 -18.69
C ILE A 177 -12.40 17.36 -18.35
N LEU A 178 -12.65 18.58 -18.83
CA LEU A 178 -13.87 19.35 -18.49
C LEU A 178 -15.05 19.06 -19.43
N GLY A 179 -14.81 18.49 -20.62
CA GLY A 179 -15.84 18.17 -21.61
C GLY A 179 -16.33 19.36 -22.43
N TRP A 180 -15.69 20.53 -22.27
CA TRP A 180 -15.99 21.73 -23.01
C TRP A 180 -14.99 21.94 -24.14
N SER A 181 -15.45 22.43 -25.29
CA SER A 181 -14.56 22.79 -26.39
C SER A 181 -13.97 24.18 -26.20
N ALA A 182 -12.82 24.45 -26.81
CA ALA A 182 -12.19 25.77 -26.82
C ALA A 182 -13.13 26.84 -27.37
N VAL A 183 -13.92 26.50 -28.38
CA VAL A 183 -14.91 27.42 -28.97
C VAL A 183 -16.02 27.77 -27.97
N ASP A 184 -16.43 26.82 -27.13
CA ASP A 184 -17.49 27.05 -26.13
C ASP A 184 -16.98 27.83 -24.91
N MET A 185 -15.71 27.67 -24.55
CA MET A 185 -15.13 28.28 -23.35
C MET A 185 -14.54 29.66 -23.57
N ILE A 186 -13.92 29.91 -24.73
CA ILE A 186 -13.24 31.19 -24.98
C ILE A 186 -14.26 32.35 -24.86
N GLY A 187 -13.92 33.35 -24.04
CA GLY A 187 -14.77 34.50 -23.73
C GLY A 187 -15.80 34.27 -22.62
N GLN A 188 -15.94 33.05 -22.11
CA GLN A 188 -16.83 32.72 -21.00
C GLN A 188 -16.09 32.77 -19.65
N ASP A 189 -16.85 33.05 -18.60
CA ASP A 189 -16.36 33.05 -17.21
C ASP A 189 -16.16 31.61 -16.71
N ALA A 190 -14.91 31.26 -16.40
CA ALA A 190 -14.54 29.93 -15.94
C ALA A 190 -15.17 29.55 -14.58
N HIS A 191 -15.38 30.53 -13.70
CA HIS A 191 -15.96 30.30 -12.36
C HIS A 191 -17.41 29.83 -12.49
N HIS A 192 -18.19 30.48 -13.35
CA HIS A 192 -19.58 30.11 -13.58
C HIS A 192 -19.75 28.83 -14.41
N LEU A 193 -18.78 28.50 -15.27
CA LEU A 193 -18.89 27.33 -16.13
C LEU A 193 -18.62 26.01 -15.40
N PHE A 194 -17.55 25.94 -14.61
CA PHE A 194 -17.10 24.65 -14.03
C PHE A 194 -16.53 24.75 -12.61
N HIS A 195 -16.51 25.92 -11.98
CA HIS A 195 -16.00 26.09 -10.61
C HIS A 195 -17.01 26.85 -9.71
N HIS A 196 -18.31 26.57 -9.91
CA HIS A 196 -19.41 27.32 -9.31
C HIS A 196 -19.87 26.77 -7.94
N SER A 197 -19.51 25.54 -7.58
CA SER A 197 -19.93 24.91 -6.32
C SER A 197 -18.92 23.87 -5.82
N HIS A 198 -18.86 23.72 -4.51
CA HIS A 198 -18.11 22.65 -3.85
C HIS A 198 -18.75 21.27 -4.07
N SER A 199 -18.00 20.22 -3.72
CA SER A 199 -18.44 18.82 -3.81
C SER A 199 -19.72 18.51 -3.03
N ASP A 200 -20.04 19.31 -2.00
CA ASP A 200 -21.23 19.15 -1.14
C ASP A 200 -22.44 19.98 -1.62
N GLY A 201 -22.32 20.64 -2.77
CA GLY A 201 -23.39 21.44 -3.38
C GLY A 201 -23.49 22.88 -2.87
N ARG A 202 -22.63 23.32 -1.94
CA ARG A 202 -22.55 24.74 -1.56
C ARG A 202 -21.99 25.56 -2.72
N ALA A 203 -22.61 26.71 -3.00
CA ALA A 203 -22.14 27.64 -4.01
C ALA A 203 -20.75 28.18 -3.65
N PHE A 204 -19.87 28.27 -4.65
CA PHE A 204 -18.53 28.80 -4.50
C PHE A 204 -18.58 30.31 -4.73
N GLU A 205 -18.36 31.11 -3.69
CA GLU A 205 -18.35 32.57 -3.84
C GLU A 205 -17.17 33.04 -4.67
N VAL A 206 -17.42 33.90 -5.66
CA VAL A 206 -16.39 34.41 -6.59
C VAL A 206 -15.22 35.09 -5.85
N ASN A 207 -15.51 35.75 -4.73
CA ASN A 207 -14.49 36.43 -3.91
C ASN A 207 -13.62 35.47 -3.08
N GLN A 208 -14.06 34.22 -2.93
CA GLN A 208 -13.34 33.17 -2.19
C GLN A 208 -12.63 32.20 -3.12
N CYS A 209 -12.81 32.36 -4.44
CA CYS A 209 -12.19 31.54 -5.47
C CYS A 209 -10.68 31.77 -5.51
N PRO A 210 -9.84 30.75 -5.25
CA PRO A 210 -8.37 30.89 -5.29
C PRO A 210 -7.84 31.27 -6.69
N ILE A 211 -8.56 30.86 -7.74
CA ILE A 211 -8.30 31.32 -9.10
C ILE A 211 -8.54 32.83 -9.18
N HIS A 212 -9.63 33.34 -8.61
CA HIS A 212 -9.94 34.77 -8.59
C HIS A 212 -9.01 35.59 -7.66
N ALA A 213 -8.58 34.98 -6.55
CA ALA A 213 -7.64 35.59 -5.61
C ALA A 213 -6.29 35.91 -6.27
N SER A 214 -5.81 35.04 -7.17
CA SER A 214 -4.55 35.25 -7.90
C SER A 214 -4.52 36.53 -8.75
N PHE A 215 -5.69 37.04 -9.19
CA PHE A 215 -5.77 38.35 -9.87
C PHE A 215 -5.72 39.53 -8.89
N SER A 216 -6.20 39.34 -7.66
CA SER A 216 -6.36 40.40 -6.68
C SER A 216 -5.06 40.69 -5.93
N ASP A 217 -4.32 39.64 -5.58
CA ASP A 217 -3.07 39.74 -4.82
C ASP A 217 -1.80 39.55 -5.66
N GLY A 218 -1.93 39.08 -6.91
CA GLY A 218 -0.81 38.82 -7.80
C GLY A 218 0.09 37.67 -7.34
N GLN A 219 -0.43 36.75 -6.52
CA GLN A 219 0.31 35.59 -6.00
C GLN A 219 -0.13 34.28 -6.64
N VAL A 220 0.73 33.26 -6.52
CA VAL A 220 0.43 31.90 -6.96
C VAL A 220 -0.40 31.20 -5.89
N HIS A 221 -1.55 30.64 -6.30
CA HIS A 221 -2.44 29.90 -5.41
C HIS A 221 -2.48 28.44 -5.83
N ARG A 222 -2.28 27.52 -4.89
CA ARG A 222 -2.34 26.07 -5.10
C ARG A 222 -3.43 25.45 -4.23
N VAL A 223 -4.23 24.57 -4.81
CA VAL A 223 -5.34 23.89 -4.16
C VAL A 223 -5.28 22.41 -4.52
N ASP A 224 -5.18 21.55 -3.49
CA ASP A 224 -4.96 20.11 -3.69
C ASP A 224 -6.25 19.27 -3.66
N HIS A 225 -7.37 19.86 -3.22
CA HIS A 225 -8.64 19.16 -3.01
C HIS A 225 -9.83 20.05 -3.38
N GLU A 226 -10.15 20.13 -4.66
CA GLU A 226 -11.34 20.84 -5.13
C GLU A 226 -12.11 20.03 -6.18
N VAL A 227 -13.32 20.48 -6.52
CA VAL A 227 -14.13 19.88 -7.57
C VAL A 227 -14.34 20.87 -8.71
N PHE A 228 -14.00 20.44 -9.92
CA PHE A 228 -14.45 21.07 -11.16
C PHE A 228 -15.63 20.26 -11.73
N TRP A 229 -16.55 20.95 -12.41
CA TRP A 229 -17.75 20.33 -12.97
C TRP A 229 -17.58 20.08 -14.46
N HIS A 230 -17.73 18.84 -14.88
CA HIS A 230 -17.78 18.46 -16.28
C HIS A 230 -19.02 19.09 -16.96
N LYS A 231 -18.98 19.30 -18.27
CA LYS A 231 -20.14 19.79 -19.08
C LYS A 231 -21.43 18.97 -18.88
N SER A 232 -21.30 17.69 -18.54
CA SER A 232 -22.43 16.80 -18.23
C SER A 232 -22.99 16.93 -16.81
N GLY A 233 -22.37 17.74 -15.95
CA GLY A 233 -22.69 17.86 -14.52
C GLY A 233 -21.99 16.84 -13.62
N GLU A 234 -21.02 16.06 -14.12
CA GLU A 234 -20.23 15.14 -13.29
C GLU A 234 -19.15 15.91 -12.50
N PRO A 235 -19.00 15.68 -11.19
CA PRO A 235 -17.92 16.27 -10.40
C PRO A 235 -16.57 15.58 -10.70
N ILE A 236 -15.55 16.38 -10.96
CA ILE A 236 -14.17 15.96 -11.22
C ILE A 236 -13.33 16.45 -10.05
N ALA A 237 -12.77 15.52 -9.28
CA ALA A 237 -11.79 15.85 -8.24
C ALA A 237 -10.50 16.35 -8.92
N VAL A 238 -10.09 17.57 -8.59
CA VAL A 238 -8.93 18.22 -9.17
C VAL A 238 -7.96 18.77 -8.12
N GLU A 239 -6.69 18.76 -8.50
CA GLU A 239 -5.63 19.56 -7.89
C GLU A 239 -5.24 20.63 -8.92
N TYR A 240 -5.19 21.91 -8.53
CA TYR A 240 -4.89 23.00 -9.45
C TYR A 240 -3.98 24.07 -8.86
N THR A 241 -3.31 24.81 -9.75
CA THR A 241 -2.48 25.96 -9.45
C THR A 241 -2.83 27.12 -10.37
N SER A 242 -3.11 28.30 -9.81
CA SER A 242 -3.34 29.54 -10.54
C SER A 242 -2.09 30.43 -10.46
N THR A 243 -1.53 30.81 -11.61
CA THR A 243 -0.33 31.63 -11.73
C THR A 243 -0.63 32.93 -12.50
N PRO A 244 -0.42 34.12 -11.94
CA PRO A 244 -0.66 35.38 -12.63
C PRO A 244 0.34 35.65 -13.77
N ILE A 245 -0.13 36.29 -14.84
CA ILE A 245 0.66 36.67 -16.02
C ILE A 245 0.85 38.19 -16.06
N PHE A 246 2.10 38.62 -16.17
CA PHE A 246 2.46 40.04 -16.26
C PHE A 246 3.07 40.37 -17.63
N GLU A 247 2.64 41.49 -18.21
CA GLU A 247 3.21 42.05 -19.43
C GLU A 247 3.61 43.51 -19.14
N MET A 248 4.89 43.84 -19.37
CA MET A 248 5.46 45.17 -19.07
C MET A 248 5.16 45.67 -17.63
N GLY A 249 5.12 44.76 -16.65
CA GLY A 249 4.83 45.08 -15.24
C GLY A 249 3.34 45.26 -14.92
N ARG A 250 2.44 45.06 -15.89
CA ARG A 250 0.99 45.09 -15.70
C ARG A 250 0.43 43.67 -15.69
N LEU A 251 -0.45 43.37 -14.73
CA LEU A 251 -1.19 42.11 -14.71
C LEU A 251 -2.14 42.06 -15.91
N VAL A 252 -2.02 41.02 -16.73
CA VAL A 252 -2.85 40.81 -17.94
C VAL A 252 -3.83 39.67 -17.76
N GLY A 253 -3.55 38.73 -16.85
CA GLY A 253 -4.39 37.55 -16.65
C GLY A 253 -3.79 36.54 -15.69
N ALA A 254 -4.27 35.31 -15.75
CA ALA A 254 -3.72 34.16 -15.02
C ALA A 254 -3.74 32.89 -15.89
N VAL A 255 -2.76 32.01 -15.69
CA VAL A 255 -2.79 30.63 -16.20
C VAL A 255 -3.15 29.71 -15.06
N VAL A 256 -4.18 28.89 -15.25
CA VAL A 256 -4.55 27.82 -14.33
C VAL A 256 -4.14 26.48 -14.93
N LEU A 257 -3.36 25.72 -14.15
CA LEU A 257 -2.97 24.35 -14.42
C LEU A 257 -3.73 23.44 -13.47
N PHE A 258 -4.42 22.42 -13.97
CA PHE A 258 -5.20 21.50 -13.15
C PHE A 258 -5.05 20.05 -13.59
N ARG A 259 -5.22 19.13 -12.65
CA ARG A 259 -5.06 17.69 -12.85
C ARG A 259 -6.25 16.93 -12.27
N ASP A 260 -6.79 15.98 -13.05
CA ASP A 260 -7.78 15.03 -12.57
C ASP A 260 -7.11 14.01 -11.61
N ILE A 261 -7.58 13.96 -10.37
CA ILE A 261 -7.04 13.09 -9.32
C ILE A 261 -8.02 11.96 -8.92
N ARG A 262 -9.12 11.76 -9.65
CA ARG A 262 -10.11 10.70 -9.34
C ARG A 262 -9.49 9.31 -9.34
N GLU A 263 -8.62 9.01 -10.29
CA GLU A 263 -7.93 7.71 -10.38
C GLU A 263 -6.95 7.51 -9.20
N ARG A 264 -6.21 8.57 -8.84
CA ARG A 264 -5.29 8.57 -7.70
C ARG A 264 -6.05 8.30 -6.40
N GLN A 265 -7.14 9.03 -6.15
CA GLN A 265 -7.97 8.85 -4.95
C GLN A 265 -8.60 7.45 -4.87
N ARG A 266 -9.12 6.91 -5.98
CA ARG A 266 -9.65 5.54 -6.04
C ARG A 266 -8.58 4.50 -5.74
N THR A 267 -7.36 4.70 -6.23
CA THR A 267 -6.24 3.79 -6.00
C THR A 267 -5.77 3.84 -4.55
N GLU A 268 -5.65 5.03 -3.95
CA GLU A 268 -5.32 5.21 -2.54
C GLU A 268 -6.36 4.58 -1.62
N ALA A 269 -7.66 4.73 -1.92
CA ALA A 269 -8.72 4.08 -1.16
C ALA A 269 -8.62 2.55 -1.21
N ARG A 270 -8.47 1.97 -2.41
CA ARG A 270 -8.27 0.52 -2.57
C ARG A 270 -7.04 -0.01 -1.83
N LEU A 271 -5.95 0.75 -1.85
CA LEU A 271 -4.73 0.38 -1.14
C LEU A 271 -4.94 0.36 0.38
N ARG A 272 -5.63 1.36 0.93
CA ARG A 272 -5.96 1.40 2.36
C ARG A 272 -6.81 0.20 2.78
N ASP A 273 -7.83 -0.14 1.99
CA ASP A 273 -8.70 -1.29 2.26
C ASP A 273 -7.91 -2.60 2.23
N ALA A 274 -7.07 -2.80 1.21
CA ALA A 274 -6.22 -3.99 1.09
C ALA A 274 -5.20 -4.12 2.25
N LEU A 275 -4.59 -3.01 2.68
CA LEU A 275 -3.66 -3.02 3.81
C LEU A 275 -4.34 -3.41 5.13
N SER A 276 -5.56 -2.91 5.36
CA SER A 276 -6.38 -3.29 6.52
C SER A 276 -6.68 -4.79 6.55
N GLU A 277 -7.04 -5.37 5.40
CA GLU A 277 -7.30 -6.81 5.28
C GLU A 277 -6.05 -7.65 5.58
N VAL A 278 -4.89 -7.24 5.04
CA VAL A 278 -3.61 -7.93 5.29
C VAL A 278 -3.23 -7.90 6.77
N GLU A 279 -3.44 -6.76 7.46
CA GLU A 279 -3.14 -6.64 8.89
C GLU A 279 -4.03 -7.55 9.75
N GLN A 280 -5.31 -7.68 9.40
CA GLN A 280 -6.24 -8.59 10.08
C GLN A 280 -5.83 -10.06 9.89
N LEU A 281 -5.51 -10.46 8.66
CA LEU A 281 -5.06 -11.82 8.35
C LEU A 281 -3.74 -12.16 9.06
N LYS A 282 -2.80 -11.22 9.08
CA LYS A 282 -1.52 -11.39 9.79
C LYS A 282 -1.74 -11.62 11.28
N THR A 283 -2.57 -10.80 11.92
CA THR A 283 -2.86 -10.91 13.35
C THR A 283 -3.49 -12.28 13.68
N ARG A 284 -4.42 -12.75 12.83
CA ARG A 284 -5.03 -14.08 12.96
C ARG A 284 -3.99 -15.20 12.86
N LEU A 285 -3.11 -15.15 11.87
CA LEU A 285 -2.05 -16.15 11.67
C LEU A 285 -1.02 -16.17 12.80
N GLU A 286 -0.69 -15.00 13.38
CA GLU A 286 0.22 -14.92 14.52
C GLU A 286 -0.39 -15.58 15.77
N MET A 287 -1.67 -15.33 16.05
CA MET A 287 -2.37 -16.00 17.16
C MET A 287 -2.55 -17.50 16.92
N GLU A 288 -2.86 -17.91 15.69
CA GLU A 288 -2.94 -19.32 15.34
C GLU A 288 -1.59 -20.02 15.50
N ASN A 289 -0.50 -19.42 15.03
CA ASN A 289 0.85 -19.95 15.25
C ASN A 289 1.20 -20.02 16.73
N GLN A 290 0.92 -18.96 17.51
CA GLN A 290 1.17 -18.97 18.95
C GLN A 290 0.41 -20.12 19.62
N TYR A 291 -0.87 -20.27 19.27
CA TYR A 291 -1.71 -21.33 19.80
C TYR A 291 -1.17 -22.72 19.41
N LEU A 292 -0.82 -22.94 18.15
CA LEU A 292 -0.22 -24.19 17.67
C LEU A 292 1.11 -24.48 18.35
N GLN A 293 1.93 -23.46 18.62
CA GLN A 293 3.19 -23.60 19.35
C GLN A 293 2.97 -24.01 20.81
N GLU A 294 1.99 -23.39 21.48
CA GLU A 294 1.52 -23.80 22.81
C GLU A 294 0.98 -25.23 22.79
N GLU A 295 0.27 -25.61 21.72
CA GLU A 295 -0.25 -26.94 21.52
C GLU A 295 0.87 -27.98 21.32
N ILE A 296 1.85 -27.72 20.45
CA ILE A 296 3.01 -28.59 20.21
C ILE A 296 3.79 -28.82 21.51
N ASN A 297 4.00 -27.75 22.29
CA ASN A 297 4.65 -27.86 23.60
C ASN A 297 3.81 -28.71 24.58
N ALA A 298 2.49 -28.68 24.48
CA ALA A 298 1.59 -29.55 25.25
C ALA A 298 1.50 -30.99 24.69
N HIS A 299 1.73 -31.20 23.39
CA HIS A 299 1.70 -32.49 22.70
C HIS A 299 2.87 -33.41 23.08
N GLY A 300 3.99 -32.87 23.54
CA GLY A 300 5.14 -33.67 23.97
C GLY A 300 4.83 -34.72 25.05
N ASN A 301 3.67 -34.66 25.72
CA ASN A 301 3.34 -35.48 26.88
C ASN A 301 2.05 -36.32 26.79
N HIS A 302 1.29 -36.31 25.69
CA HIS A 302 -0.06 -36.90 25.64
C HIS A 302 -0.22 -37.91 24.49
N HIS A 303 0.07 -39.18 24.77
CA HIS A 303 -0.16 -40.31 23.86
C HIS A 303 -1.47 -41.03 24.23
N GLU A 304 -1.95 -41.91 23.33
CA GLU A 304 -3.24 -42.63 23.29
C GLU A 304 -3.83 -43.05 24.65
N ILE A 305 -5.16 -43.22 24.70
CA ILE A 305 -5.86 -43.74 25.89
C ILE A 305 -5.38 -45.17 26.16
N VAL A 306 -4.57 -45.36 27.21
CA VAL A 306 -4.03 -46.67 27.63
C VAL A 306 -4.98 -47.35 28.62
N GLY A 307 -5.42 -48.57 28.28
CA GLY A 307 -6.23 -49.43 29.14
C GLY A 307 -6.99 -50.51 28.35
N GLU A 308 -7.25 -51.64 28.99
CA GLU A 308 -7.98 -52.78 28.41
C GLU A 308 -9.24 -53.17 29.20
N SER A 309 -9.48 -52.51 30.34
CA SER A 309 -10.62 -52.77 31.20
C SER A 309 -11.95 -52.57 30.46
N PRO A 310 -13.04 -53.24 30.89
CA PRO A 310 -14.37 -53.02 30.33
C PRO A 310 -14.81 -51.56 30.36
N ALA A 311 -14.41 -50.81 31.40
CA ALA A 311 -14.69 -49.38 31.54
C ALA A 311 -14.03 -48.54 30.43
N VAL A 312 -12.75 -48.82 30.11
CA VAL A 312 -12.04 -48.12 29.04
C VAL A 312 -12.58 -48.53 27.66
N LYS A 313 -12.90 -49.80 27.45
CA LYS A 313 -13.52 -50.26 26.19
C LYS A 313 -14.88 -49.60 25.94
N HIS A 314 -15.71 -49.49 26.97
CA HIS A 314 -16.99 -48.78 26.89
C HIS A 314 -16.78 -47.28 26.60
N LEU A 315 -15.80 -46.65 27.26
CA LEU A 315 -15.44 -45.25 26.99
C LEU A 315 -15.04 -45.04 25.52
N LEU A 316 -14.20 -45.92 24.96
CA LEU A 316 -13.80 -45.85 23.55
C LEU A 316 -14.99 -46.02 22.59
N GLN A 317 -15.89 -46.96 22.87
CA GLN A 317 -17.13 -47.12 22.09
C GLN A 317 -18.01 -45.86 22.11
N GLN A 318 -18.13 -45.20 23.27
CA GLN A 318 -18.87 -43.95 23.39
C GLN A 318 -18.19 -42.80 22.61
N ILE A 319 -16.86 -42.75 22.61
CA ILE A 319 -16.08 -41.78 21.84
C ILE A 319 -16.34 -41.98 20.35
N ASP A 320 -16.25 -43.21 19.83
CA ASP A 320 -16.48 -43.51 18.42
C ASP A 320 -17.90 -43.13 17.98
N LEU A 321 -18.89 -43.44 18.82
CA LEU A 321 -20.30 -43.10 18.54
C LEU A 321 -20.51 -41.59 18.43
N VAL A 322 -19.98 -40.81 19.37
CA VAL A 322 -20.22 -39.36 19.40
C VAL A 322 -19.32 -38.58 18.45
N ALA A 323 -18.12 -39.09 18.15
CA ALA A 323 -17.15 -38.41 17.30
C ALA A 323 -17.69 -38.15 15.89
N ALA A 324 -18.52 -39.07 15.36
CA ALA A 324 -19.20 -38.96 14.07
C ALA A 324 -20.30 -37.88 14.00
N THR A 325 -20.63 -37.23 15.12
CA THR A 325 -21.69 -36.22 15.22
C THR A 325 -21.16 -34.85 15.63
N ASP A 326 -21.93 -33.79 15.39
CA ASP A 326 -21.66 -32.43 15.91
C ASP A 326 -22.26 -32.18 17.31
N ALA A 327 -22.67 -33.24 18.02
CA ALA A 327 -23.28 -33.08 19.34
C ALA A 327 -22.27 -32.54 20.37
N ASN A 328 -22.77 -31.69 21.28
CA ASN A 328 -22.01 -31.24 22.45
C ASN A 328 -21.78 -32.41 23.39
N VAL A 329 -20.55 -32.53 23.90
CA VAL A 329 -20.16 -33.61 24.81
C VAL A 329 -19.83 -33.06 26.18
N LEU A 330 -20.36 -33.66 27.24
CA LEU A 330 -19.99 -33.35 28.61
C LEU A 330 -19.21 -34.52 29.21
N VAL A 331 -17.91 -34.30 29.45
CA VAL A 331 -17.02 -35.27 30.09
C VAL A 331 -16.99 -35.03 31.60
N THR A 332 -17.58 -35.93 32.36
CA THR A 332 -17.58 -35.88 33.83
C THR A 332 -16.54 -36.83 34.40
N GLY A 333 -15.88 -36.44 35.49
CA GLY A 333 -14.93 -37.32 36.17
C GLY A 333 -13.97 -36.56 37.08
N GLU A 334 -13.38 -37.27 38.02
CA GLU A 334 -12.46 -36.68 39.00
C GLU A 334 -11.25 -36.00 38.35
N SER A 335 -10.54 -35.20 39.13
CA SER A 335 -9.27 -34.63 38.65
C SER A 335 -8.26 -35.76 38.40
N GLY A 336 -7.52 -35.64 37.30
CA GLY A 336 -6.46 -36.60 36.96
C GLY A 336 -6.93 -37.90 36.31
N THR A 337 -8.19 -38.06 35.89
CA THR A 337 -8.67 -39.29 35.20
C THR A 337 -8.39 -39.32 33.69
N GLY A 338 -7.91 -38.21 33.11
CA GLY A 338 -7.60 -38.10 31.68
C GLY A 338 -8.70 -37.49 30.81
N LYS A 339 -9.55 -36.60 31.35
CA LYS A 339 -10.64 -35.93 30.60
C LYS A 339 -10.17 -35.22 29.33
N GLU A 340 -8.98 -34.63 29.35
CA GLU A 340 -8.37 -33.99 28.18
C GLU A 340 -8.07 -35.01 27.06
N LEU A 341 -7.56 -36.20 27.40
CA LEU A 341 -7.30 -37.26 26.42
C LEU A 341 -8.60 -37.74 25.76
N VAL A 342 -9.69 -37.81 26.54
CA VAL A 342 -11.03 -38.12 26.02
C VAL A 342 -11.47 -37.05 25.02
N ALA A 343 -11.34 -35.77 25.34
CA ALA A 343 -11.70 -34.68 24.43
C ALA A 343 -10.87 -34.70 23.13
N ARG A 344 -9.56 -34.94 23.23
CA ARG A 344 -8.67 -35.10 22.08
C ARG A 344 -9.07 -36.29 21.22
N ALA A 345 -9.38 -37.44 21.83
CA ALA A 345 -9.81 -38.63 21.09
C ALA A 345 -11.12 -38.39 20.34
N ILE A 346 -12.10 -37.71 20.96
CA ILE A 346 -13.36 -37.32 20.30
C ILE A 346 -13.08 -36.44 19.08
N HIS A 347 -12.20 -35.44 19.22
CA HIS A 347 -11.86 -34.55 18.11
C HIS A 347 -11.12 -35.29 16.98
N ALA A 348 -10.12 -36.11 17.31
CA ALA A 348 -9.33 -36.87 16.35
C ALA A 348 -10.17 -37.87 15.54
N SER A 349 -11.19 -38.47 16.17
CA SER A 349 -12.14 -39.38 15.50
C SER A 349 -13.28 -38.68 14.77
N SER A 350 -13.30 -37.33 14.72
CA SER A 350 -14.41 -36.56 14.14
C SER A 350 -14.16 -36.10 12.69
N PRO A 351 -15.21 -35.67 11.97
CA PRO A 351 -15.04 -34.99 10.67
C PRO A 351 -14.21 -33.69 10.74
N ARG A 352 -14.04 -33.12 11.93
CA ARG A 352 -13.28 -31.89 12.19
C ARG A 352 -11.83 -32.17 12.63
N ARG A 353 -11.31 -33.39 12.49
CA ARG A 353 -9.95 -33.77 12.92
C ARG A 353 -8.81 -32.96 12.30
N ASP A 354 -9.03 -32.43 11.10
CA ASP A 354 -8.06 -31.61 10.36
C ASP A 354 -8.24 -30.10 10.62
N ARG A 355 -9.15 -29.74 11.55
CA ARG A 355 -9.48 -28.39 11.98
C ARG A 355 -8.93 -28.13 13.39
N PRO A 356 -8.78 -26.88 13.83
CA PRO A 356 -8.19 -26.59 15.14
C PRO A 356 -9.03 -27.15 16.29
N LEU A 357 -8.34 -27.72 17.28
CA LEU A 357 -8.86 -28.03 18.61
C LEU A 357 -8.40 -26.93 19.58
N ILE A 358 -9.23 -25.91 19.78
CA ILE A 358 -8.95 -24.83 20.71
C ILE A 358 -9.28 -25.28 22.13
N ARG A 359 -8.33 -25.15 23.06
CA ARG A 359 -8.45 -25.62 24.43
C ARG A 359 -8.42 -24.45 25.38
N VAL A 360 -9.32 -24.47 26.37
CA VAL A 360 -9.40 -23.45 27.40
C VAL A 360 -9.60 -24.11 28.75
N ASN A 361 -8.69 -23.85 29.68
CA ASN A 361 -8.88 -24.22 31.08
C ASN A 361 -9.56 -23.06 31.80
N CYS A 362 -10.86 -23.19 32.07
CA CYS A 362 -11.67 -22.14 32.68
C CYS A 362 -11.18 -21.77 34.09
N ALA A 363 -10.54 -22.69 34.82
CA ALA A 363 -10.00 -22.43 36.15
C ALA A 363 -8.71 -21.58 36.12
N ALA A 364 -8.00 -21.55 34.99
CA ALA A 364 -6.76 -20.77 34.84
C ALA A 364 -7.02 -19.31 34.41
N VAL A 365 -8.22 -19.00 33.91
CA VAL A 365 -8.56 -17.67 33.39
C VAL A 365 -9.09 -16.78 34.52
N PRO A 366 -8.46 -15.62 34.80
CA PRO A 366 -9.00 -14.67 35.77
C PRO A 366 -10.41 -14.23 35.41
N ARG A 367 -11.29 -14.07 36.41
CA ARG A 367 -12.71 -13.73 36.19
C ARG A 367 -12.90 -12.46 35.34
N GLU A 368 -12.06 -11.46 35.55
CA GLU A 368 -12.10 -10.17 34.82
C GLU A 368 -11.70 -10.29 33.34
N LEU A 369 -10.86 -11.27 33.01
CA LEU A 369 -10.37 -11.50 31.64
C LEU A 369 -11.18 -12.56 30.90
N PHE A 370 -12.08 -13.26 31.59
CA PHE A 370 -12.82 -14.39 31.04
C PHE A 370 -13.61 -14.01 29.78
N GLU A 371 -14.33 -12.91 29.83
CA GLU A 371 -15.13 -12.43 28.70
C GLU A 371 -14.25 -12.07 27.49
N SER A 372 -13.14 -11.35 27.74
CA SER A 372 -12.18 -10.92 26.73
C SER A 372 -11.44 -12.09 26.08
N GLU A 373 -11.06 -13.14 26.84
CA GLU A 373 -10.45 -14.34 26.28
C GLU A 373 -11.42 -15.11 25.39
N PHE A 374 -12.66 -15.33 25.84
CA PHE A 374 -13.62 -16.17 25.11
C PHE A 374 -14.18 -15.49 23.86
N PHE A 375 -14.58 -14.22 23.97
CA PHE A 375 -15.30 -13.48 22.92
C PHE A 375 -14.45 -12.44 22.21
N GLY A 376 -13.23 -12.15 22.68
CA GLY A 376 -12.38 -11.11 22.10
C GLY A 376 -12.84 -9.70 22.47
N HIS A 377 -12.04 -8.71 22.09
CA HIS A 377 -12.34 -7.30 22.34
C HIS A 377 -11.82 -6.38 21.24
N LEU A 378 -12.48 -5.23 21.09
CA LEU A 378 -11.95 -4.13 20.30
C LEU A 378 -11.06 -3.22 21.16
N LYS A 379 -10.12 -2.54 20.50
CA LYS A 379 -9.27 -1.51 21.10
C LYS A 379 -10.15 -0.46 21.78
N GLY A 380 -9.85 -0.16 23.04
CA GLY A 380 -10.60 0.80 23.85
C GLY A 380 -11.86 0.24 24.52
N ALA A 381 -12.15 -1.06 24.44
CA ALA A 381 -13.32 -1.66 25.08
C ALA A 381 -13.29 -1.59 26.63
N PHE A 382 -12.10 -1.59 27.23
CA PHE A 382 -11.88 -1.42 28.67
C PHE A 382 -10.49 -0.82 28.95
N THR A 383 -10.24 -0.43 30.19
CA THR A 383 -8.93 0.10 30.63
C THR A 383 -7.85 -0.97 30.50
N GLY A 384 -7.00 -0.88 29.46
CA GLY A 384 -5.98 -1.89 29.15
C GLY A 384 -6.13 -2.54 27.77
N ALA A 385 -7.22 -2.28 27.05
CA ALA A 385 -7.45 -2.75 25.68
C ALA A 385 -6.63 -1.92 24.66
N VAL A 386 -5.31 -2.13 24.62
CA VAL A 386 -4.36 -1.38 23.77
C VAL A 386 -4.51 -1.75 22.27
N SER A 387 -4.90 -2.98 21.98
CA SER A 387 -5.10 -3.52 20.63
C SER A 387 -6.38 -4.34 20.56
N ASN A 388 -6.84 -4.66 19.34
CA ASN A 388 -7.88 -5.67 19.17
C ASN A 388 -7.34 -7.05 19.55
N ARG A 389 -8.19 -7.92 20.10
CA ARG A 389 -7.86 -9.32 20.38
C ARG A 389 -8.99 -10.22 19.91
N VAL A 390 -8.62 -11.29 19.20
CA VAL A 390 -9.56 -12.32 18.75
C VAL A 390 -9.86 -13.28 19.91
N GLY A 391 -11.13 -13.65 20.06
CA GLY A 391 -11.58 -14.57 21.12
C GLY A 391 -11.39 -16.05 20.78
N ARG A 392 -11.42 -16.92 21.80
CA ARG A 392 -11.30 -18.38 21.63
C ARG A 392 -12.39 -18.98 20.73
N PHE A 393 -13.60 -18.43 20.74
CA PHE A 393 -14.67 -18.89 19.84
C PHE A 393 -14.35 -18.63 18.37
N GLU A 394 -13.80 -17.47 18.06
CA GLU A 394 -13.42 -17.11 16.69
C GLU A 394 -12.19 -17.89 16.20
N LEU A 395 -11.23 -18.16 17.09
CA LEU A 395 -10.12 -19.06 16.79
C LEU A 395 -10.58 -20.50 16.54
N ALA A 396 -11.68 -20.92 17.17
CA ALA A 396 -12.23 -22.27 17.04
C ALA A 396 -13.20 -22.41 15.85
N ASP A 397 -13.45 -21.35 15.08
CA ASP A 397 -14.44 -21.36 14.00
C ASP A 397 -14.15 -22.45 12.94
N GLY A 398 -15.18 -23.25 12.65
CA GLY A 398 -15.07 -24.47 11.83
C GLY A 398 -14.38 -25.66 12.51
N GLY A 399 -13.90 -25.50 13.74
CA GLY A 399 -13.15 -26.48 14.53
C GLY A 399 -13.89 -26.97 15.78
N THR A 400 -13.13 -27.27 16.83
CA THR A 400 -13.65 -27.76 18.13
C THR A 400 -13.10 -26.92 19.27
N LEU A 401 -13.96 -26.57 20.24
CA LEU A 401 -13.59 -25.89 21.47
C LEU A 401 -13.72 -26.84 22.66
N PHE A 402 -12.61 -27.11 23.33
CA PHE A 402 -12.56 -27.88 24.57
C PHE A 402 -12.52 -26.94 25.79
N LEU A 403 -13.56 -27.03 26.62
CA LEU A 403 -13.73 -26.27 27.85
C LEU A 403 -13.44 -27.15 29.06
N ASP A 404 -12.24 -27.07 29.62
CA ASP A 404 -11.89 -27.78 30.85
C ASP A 404 -12.35 -27.00 32.09
N GLU A 405 -12.84 -27.73 33.08
CA GLU A 405 -13.46 -27.19 34.30
C GLU A 405 -14.57 -26.15 34.03
N VAL A 406 -15.54 -26.49 33.15
CA VAL A 406 -16.68 -25.63 32.79
C VAL A 406 -17.54 -25.18 33.99
N GLY A 407 -17.44 -25.86 35.12
CA GLY A 407 -18.09 -25.44 36.37
C GLY A 407 -17.52 -24.14 36.97
N GLU A 408 -16.32 -23.72 36.55
CA GLU A 408 -15.69 -22.49 37.06
C GLU A 408 -16.10 -21.22 36.29
N ILE A 409 -16.95 -21.35 35.26
CA ILE A 409 -17.44 -20.21 34.47
C ILE A 409 -18.35 -19.32 35.33
N PRO A 410 -18.06 -18.00 35.44
CA PRO A 410 -18.92 -17.06 36.17
C PRO A 410 -20.37 -17.09 35.68
N LEU A 411 -21.32 -17.04 36.62
CA LEU A 411 -22.76 -17.16 36.34
C LEU A 411 -23.26 -16.15 35.29
N GLU A 412 -22.73 -14.93 35.34
CA GLU A 412 -23.06 -13.83 34.41
C GLU A 412 -22.70 -14.19 32.95
N LEU A 413 -21.55 -14.86 32.75
CA LEU A 413 -21.02 -15.23 31.44
C LEU A 413 -21.65 -16.52 30.88
N GLN A 414 -22.28 -17.33 31.72
CA GLN A 414 -23.00 -18.54 31.28
C GLN A 414 -24.12 -18.19 30.28
N SER A 415 -24.74 -17.01 30.41
CA SER A 415 -25.76 -16.52 29.47
C SER A 415 -25.21 -16.25 28.07
N LYS A 416 -23.99 -15.68 27.97
CA LYS A 416 -23.31 -15.44 26.70
C LYS A 416 -22.86 -16.75 26.07
N LEU A 417 -22.29 -17.66 26.86
CA LEU A 417 -21.94 -19.00 26.39
C LEU A 417 -23.16 -19.74 25.82
N LEU A 418 -24.30 -19.67 26.50
CA LEU A 418 -25.55 -20.26 26.03
C LEU A 418 -25.96 -19.72 24.66
N ARG A 419 -25.89 -18.40 24.45
CA ARG A 419 -26.18 -17.76 23.15
C ARG A 419 -25.29 -18.30 22.04
N VAL A 420 -24.00 -18.47 22.29
CA VAL A 420 -23.10 -19.05 21.27
C VAL A 420 -23.49 -20.49 20.94
N LEU A 421 -23.84 -21.29 21.94
CA LEU A 421 -24.23 -22.70 21.76
C LEU A 421 -25.61 -22.86 21.09
N GLN A 422 -26.51 -21.89 21.24
CA GLN A 422 -27.86 -21.92 20.68
C GLN A 422 -27.92 -21.28 19.29
N ASP A 423 -27.48 -20.03 19.20
CA ASP A 423 -27.65 -19.17 18.04
C ASP A 423 -26.43 -19.17 17.10
N ARG A 424 -25.32 -19.81 17.52
CA ARG A 424 -24.04 -19.81 16.77
C ARG A 424 -23.52 -18.40 16.52
N GLN A 425 -23.79 -17.50 17.47
CA GLN A 425 -23.50 -16.08 17.34
C GLN A 425 -22.99 -15.50 18.67
N PHE A 426 -22.09 -14.53 18.59
CA PHE A 426 -21.61 -13.77 19.75
C PHE A 426 -21.24 -12.33 19.38
N GLU A 427 -21.07 -11.49 20.39
CA GLU A 427 -20.64 -10.09 20.27
C GLU A 427 -19.32 -9.92 21.04
N PRO A 428 -18.25 -9.42 20.39
CA PRO A 428 -17.01 -9.06 21.07
C PRO A 428 -17.21 -7.96 22.11
N VAL A 429 -16.34 -7.90 23.12
CA VAL A 429 -16.42 -6.83 24.13
C VAL A 429 -16.14 -5.47 23.46
N GLY A 430 -17.06 -4.52 23.64
CA GLY A 430 -16.98 -3.18 23.06
C GLY A 430 -17.39 -3.09 21.59
N ASP A 431 -17.94 -4.17 21.02
CA ASP A 431 -18.52 -4.19 19.67
C ASP A 431 -20.01 -4.56 19.75
N ASN A 432 -20.84 -3.89 18.96
CA ASN A 432 -22.27 -4.20 18.85
C ASN A 432 -22.57 -5.08 17.61
N ARG A 433 -21.55 -5.46 16.85
CA ARG A 433 -21.69 -6.32 15.68
C ARG A 433 -21.68 -7.78 16.10
N THR A 434 -22.77 -8.47 15.80
CA THR A 434 -22.89 -9.91 15.99
C THR A 434 -22.02 -10.67 14.97
N ARG A 435 -21.24 -11.64 15.44
CA ARG A 435 -20.40 -12.54 14.63
C ARG A 435 -20.96 -13.95 14.67
N ALA A 436 -21.12 -14.59 13.51
CA ALA A 436 -21.52 -15.98 13.41
C ALA A 436 -20.29 -16.91 13.49
N VAL A 437 -20.45 -18.07 14.12
CA VAL A 437 -19.37 -19.03 14.40
C VAL A 437 -19.89 -20.46 14.41
N ASP A 438 -19.21 -21.39 13.74
CA ASP A 438 -19.53 -22.82 13.74
C ASP A 438 -18.52 -23.63 14.56
N VAL A 439 -18.79 -23.80 15.85
CA VAL A 439 -17.89 -24.48 16.80
C VAL A 439 -18.58 -25.70 17.41
N ARG A 440 -17.90 -26.85 17.37
CA ARG A 440 -18.25 -28.03 18.18
C ARG A 440 -17.71 -27.85 19.59
N VAL A 441 -18.53 -28.06 20.62
CA VAL A 441 -18.09 -27.89 22.02
C VAL A 441 -17.97 -29.23 22.75
N ILE A 442 -16.81 -29.43 23.40
CA ILE A 442 -16.57 -30.51 24.36
C ILE A 442 -16.28 -29.86 25.70
N ALA A 443 -17.12 -30.09 26.70
CA ALA A 443 -16.94 -29.55 28.04
C ALA A 443 -16.49 -30.65 29.00
N ALA A 444 -15.65 -30.32 29.98
CA ALA A 444 -15.22 -31.20 31.05
C ALA A 444 -15.38 -30.54 32.41
N THR A 445 -15.64 -31.36 33.44
CA THR A 445 -15.79 -30.89 34.82
C THR A 445 -15.51 -32.01 35.81
N ASN A 446 -14.91 -31.67 36.95
CA ASN A 446 -14.84 -32.55 38.12
C ASN A 446 -15.99 -32.35 39.13
N ARG A 447 -16.79 -31.29 38.96
CA ARG A 447 -17.93 -30.95 39.84
C ARG A 447 -19.22 -31.54 39.32
N ASP A 448 -20.14 -31.85 40.23
CA ASP A 448 -21.51 -32.21 39.86
C ASP A 448 -22.30 -30.96 39.46
N LEU A 449 -22.51 -30.78 38.15
CA LEU A 449 -23.25 -29.64 37.62
C LEU A 449 -24.72 -29.66 38.02
N ARG A 450 -25.34 -30.83 38.26
CA ARG A 450 -26.75 -30.89 38.71
C ARG A 450 -26.91 -30.31 40.09
N ASP A 451 -25.98 -30.63 41.00
CA ASP A 451 -25.92 -30.03 42.32
C ASP A 451 -25.67 -28.53 42.27
N MET A 452 -24.83 -28.07 41.33
CA MET A 452 -24.58 -26.63 41.13
C MET A 452 -25.82 -25.90 40.60
N VAL A 453 -26.60 -26.53 39.72
CA VAL A 453 -27.90 -26.01 39.27
C VAL A 453 -28.87 -25.90 40.44
N ALA A 454 -28.98 -26.95 41.26
CA ALA A 454 -29.85 -26.94 42.44
C ALA A 454 -29.49 -25.84 43.47
N ARG A 455 -28.21 -25.44 43.52
CA ARG A 455 -27.71 -24.36 44.38
C ARG A 455 -27.68 -22.98 43.71
N GLY A 456 -28.14 -22.86 42.47
CA GLY A 456 -28.15 -21.61 41.70
C GLY A 456 -26.77 -21.11 41.25
N ALA A 457 -25.74 -21.95 41.32
CA ALA A 457 -24.37 -21.62 40.89
C ALA A 457 -24.11 -21.92 39.40
N PHE A 458 -25.01 -22.65 38.75
CA PHE A 458 -24.96 -22.96 37.33
C PHE A 458 -26.36 -22.88 36.73
N ARG A 459 -26.49 -22.39 35.49
CA ARG A 459 -27.79 -22.28 34.84
C ARG A 459 -28.27 -23.62 34.30
N GLU A 460 -29.55 -23.90 34.52
CA GLU A 460 -30.21 -25.13 34.07
C GLU A 460 -30.22 -25.25 32.53
N ASP A 461 -30.52 -24.16 31.83
CA ASP A 461 -30.57 -24.10 30.37
C ASP A 461 -29.21 -24.44 29.71
N LEU A 462 -28.13 -23.87 30.23
CA LEU A 462 -26.77 -24.17 29.79
C LEU A 462 -26.38 -25.62 30.08
N TYR A 463 -26.75 -26.14 31.25
CA TYR A 463 -26.49 -27.53 31.61
C TYR A 463 -27.10 -28.49 30.60
N PHE A 464 -28.37 -28.30 30.23
CA PHE A 464 -29.01 -29.15 29.22
C PHE A 464 -28.38 -29.02 27.83
N ARG A 465 -27.87 -27.83 27.46
CA ARG A 465 -27.21 -27.62 26.16
C ARG A 465 -25.81 -28.20 26.08
N LEU A 466 -25.10 -28.30 27.21
CA LEU A 466 -23.79 -28.96 27.29
C LEU A 466 -23.92 -30.48 27.45
N ASN A 467 -24.88 -30.94 28.25
CA ASN A 467 -25.11 -32.34 28.58
C ASN A 467 -25.97 -33.07 27.52
N VAL A 468 -25.67 -32.86 26.24
CA VAL A 468 -26.34 -33.57 25.14
C VAL A 468 -25.86 -35.01 25.06
N PHE A 469 -24.55 -35.23 25.15
CA PHE A 469 -23.95 -36.56 25.23
C PHE A 469 -23.00 -36.65 26.43
N PRO A 470 -23.41 -37.26 27.56
CA PRO A 470 -22.54 -37.42 28.73
C PRO A 470 -21.56 -38.58 28.55
N ILE A 471 -20.30 -38.32 28.87
CA ILE A 471 -19.25 -39.34 28.96
C ILE A 471 -18.65 -39.30 30.36
N ARG A 472 -18.61 -40.43 31.05
CA ARG A 472 -18.00 -40.53 32.38
C ARG A 472 -16.57 -41.09 32.26
N SER A 473 -15.60 -40.29 32.67
CA SER A 473 -14.21 -40.70 32.84
C SER A 473 -14.06 -41.41 34.20
N VAL A 474 -13.91 -42.73 34.16
CA VAL A 474 -13.91 -43.60 35.34
C VAL A 474 -12.62 -43.43 36.16
N PRO A 475 -12.71 -43.27 37.50
CA PRO A 475 -11.54 -43.13 38.37
C PRO A 475 -10.74 -44.44 38.42
N LEU A 476 -9.44 -44.33 38.71
CA LEU A 476 -8.49 -45.45 38.59
C LEU A 476 -8.83 -46.61 39.53
N ARG A 477 -9.40 -46.33 40.71
CA ARG A 477 -9.87 -47.32 41.68
C ARG A 477 -11.01 -48.23 41.17
N GLU A 478 -11.75 -47.79 40.16
CA GLU A 478 -12.83 -48.56 39.52
C GLU A 478 -12.32 -49.35 38.29
N ARG A 479 -11.04 -49.21 37.93
CA ARG A 479 -10.37 -49.90 36.80
C ARG A 479 -8.95 -50.37 37.17
N LEU A 480 -8.84 -51.13 38.25
CA LEU A 480 -7.56 -51.61 38.79
C LEU A 480 -6.76 -52.52 37.81
N GLU A 481 -7.46 -53.13 36.85
CA GLU A 481 -6.88 -53.97 35.79
C GLU A 481 -5.98 -53.18 34.82
N ASP A 482 -6.20 -51.86 34.69
CA ASP A 482 -5.42 -51.00 33.80
C ASP A 482 -4.12 -50.49 34.46
N ILE A 483 -4.01 -50.56 35.80
CA ILE A 483 -2.86 -50.05 36.55
C ILE A 483 -1.54 -50.67 36.09
N PRO A 484 -1.40 -52.00 35.87
CA PRO A 484 -0.14 -52.58 35.41
C PRO A 484 0.31 -52.06 34.05
N LEU A 485 -0.64 -51.87 33.12
CA LEU A 485 -0.37 -51.38 31.78
C LEU A 485 0.04 -49.90 31.81
N LEU A 486 -0.72 -49.07 32.52
CA LEU A 486 -0.40 -47.66 32.75
C LEU A 486 0.96 -47.50 33.44
N ALA A 487 1.24 -48.32 34.45
CA ALA A 487 2.47 -48.24 35.20
C ALA A 487 3.70 -48.60 34.36
N SER A 488 3.57 -49.62 33.50
CA SER A 488 4.62 -50.00 32.55
C SER A 488 4.87 -48.89 31.52
N HIS A 489 3.79 -48.33 30.97
CA HIS A 489 3.87 -47.20 30.03
C HIS A 489 4.60 -45.98 30.62
N PHE A 490 4.23 -45.55 31.83
CA PHE A 490 4.89 -44.42 32.48
C PHE A 490 6.34 -44.73 32.88
N LEU A 491 6.64 -45.98 33.26
CA LEU A 491 7.99 -46.39 33.63
C LEU A 491 8.94 -46.36 32.42
N GLU A 492 8.50 -46.88 31.27
CA GLU A 492 9.27 -46.82 30.03
C GLU A 492 9.55 -45.37 29.62
N ARG A 493 8.53 -44.51 29.68
CA ARG A 493 8.67 -43.09 29.35
C ARG A 493 9.60 -42.36 30.30
N ALA A 494 9.44 -42.55 31.60
CA ALA A 494 10.32 -41.94 32.60
C ALA A 494 11.77 -42.44 32.46
N SER A 495 11.95 -43.72 32.12
CA SER A 495 13.27 -44.31 31.90
C SER A 495 13.99 -43.66 30.71
N LEU A 496 13.27 -43.39 29.61
CA LEU A 496 13.80 -42.65 28.46
C LEU A 496 14.09 -41.19 28.82
N ALA A 497 13.15 -40.50 29.46
CA ALA A 497 13.29 -39.08 29.82
C ALA A 497 14.46 -38.79 30.77
N PHE A 498 14.73 -39.70 31.71
CA PHE A 498 15.81 -39.54 32.68
C PHE A 498 17.10 -40.28 32.29
N ASN A 499 17.22 -40.77 31.05
CA ASN A 499 18.37 -41.54 30.57
C ASN A 499 18.76 -42.71 31.49
N LYS A 500 17.76 -43.42 32.04
CA LYS A 500 17.92 -44.62 32.87
C LYS A 500 17.27 -45.84 32.20
N PRO A 501 17.82 -46.36 31.09
CA PRO A 501 17.26 -47.53 30.42
C PRO A 501 17.35 -48.79 31.30
N GLY A 502 16.32 -49.64 31.22
CA GLY A 502 16.34 -50.97 31.86
C GLY A 502 15.80 -51.04 33.28
N ILE A 503 15.11 -49.99 33.77
CA ILE A 503 14.42 -50.05 35.07
C ILE A 503 13.26 -51.06 34.98
N ARG A 504 13.19 -51.97 35.95
CA ARG A 504 12.15 -53.01 36.01
C ARG A 504 11.25 -52.85 37.23
N MET A 505 9.98 -53.18 37.04
CA MET A 505 8.97 -53.31 38.10
C MET A 505 8.72 -54.79 38.40
N SER A 506 8.79 -55.21 39.66
CA SER A 506 8.43 -56.58 40.05
C SER A 506 6.92 -56.72 40.20
N LEU A 507 6.39 -57.95 40.05
CA LEU A 507 4.97 -58.25 40.25
C LEU A 507 4.47 -57.85 41.65
N THR A 508 5.33 -57.95 42.66
CA THR A 508 5.01 -57.47 44.02
C THR A 508 4.77 -55.96 44.07
N GLN A 509 5.52 -55.18 43.30
CA GLN A 509 5.32 -53.73 43.21
C GLN A 509 4.04 -53.37 42.45
N VAL A 510 3.69 -54.13 41.41
CA VAL A 510 2.41 -53.99 40.71
C VAL A 510 1.24 -54.22 41.67
N ALA A 511 1.31 -55.25 42.51
CA ALA A 511 0.28 -55.53 43.51
C ALA A 511 0.12 -54.38 44.53
N VAL A 512 1.22 -53.72 44.91
CA VAL A 512 1.17 -52.52 45.78
C VAL A 512 0.45 -51.37 45.09
N LEU A 513 0.73 -51.12 43.81
CA LEU A 513 0.04 -50.09 43.04
C LEU A 513 -1.47 -50.37 42.93
N GLN A 514 -1.88 -51.63 42.80
CA GLN A 514 -3.30 -52.01 42.72
C GLN A 514 -4.07 -51.90 44.04
N GLN A 515 -3.38 -51.88 45.19
CA GLN A 515 -4.02 -51.78 46.52
C GLN A 515 -4.28 -50.34 46.96
N TYR A 516 -3.69 -49.35 46.28
CA TYR A 516 -3.85 -47.95 46.61
C TYR A 516 -5.10 -47.34 45.96
N ALA A 517 -5.76 -46.41 46.65
CA ALA A 517 -7.03 -45.82 46.21
C ALA A 517 -6.89 -44.75 45.11
N TRP A 518 -5.68 -44.21 44.89
CA TRP A 518 -5.37 -43.21 43.87
C TRP A 518 -6.30 -41.99 43.86
N PRO A 519 -6.34 -41.17 44.93
CA PRO A 519 -7.15 -39.95 44.98
C PRO A 519 -6.80 -38.94 43.87
N GLY A 520 -5.57 -38.92 43.36
CA GLY A 520 -5.15 -38.11 42.21
C GLY A 520 -5.15 -38.87 40.88
N ASN A 521 -5.73 -40.06 40.83
CA ASN A 521 -5.91 -40.90 39.64
C ASN A 521 -4.61 -41.08 38.82
N ILE A 522 -4.67 -40.97 37.49
CA ILE A 522 -3.55 -41.21 36.59
C ILE A 522 -2.43 -40.20 36.81
N ARG A 523 -2.77 -38.94 37.14
CA ARG A 523 -1.78 -37.88 37.39
C ARG A 523 -0.91 -38.22 38.60
N GLU A 524 -1.51 -38.75 39.67
CA GLU A 524 -0.77 -39.22 40.84
C GLU A 524 0.07 -40.46 40.54
N LEU A 525 -0.49 -41.44 39.83
CA LEU A 525 0.24 -42.65 39.40
C LEU A 525 1.49 -42.28 38.60
N GLN A 526 1.35 -41.39 37.62
CA GLN A 526 2.47 -40.88 36.81
C GLN A 526 3.53 -40.24 37.69
N ASN A 527 3.15 -39.30 38.56
CA ASN A 527 4.08 -38.58 39.45
C ASN A 527 4.83 -39.54 40.39
N VAL A 528 4.13 -40.54 40.95
CA VAL A 528 4.74 -41.54 41.83
C VAL A 528 5.77 -42.38 41.07
N ILE A 529 5.45 -42.82 39.85
CA ILE A 529 6.35 -43.61 39.01
C ILE A 529 7.57 -42.80 38.58
N GLU A 530 7.39 -41.56 38.12
CA GLU A 530 8.49 -40.67 37.74
C GLU A 530 9.42 -40.43 38.93
N ARG A 531 8.86 -40.12 40.10
CA ARG A 531 9.63 -39.94 41.34
C ARG A 531 10.42 -41.20 41.71
N GLN A 532 9.82 -42.39 41.62
CA GLN A 532 10.53 -43.62 41.92
C GLN A 532 11.61 -43.95 40.88
N THR A 533 11.41 -43.58 39.62
CA THR A 533 12.41 -43.72 38.56
C THR A 533 13.64 -42.87 38.88
N ILE A 534 13.46 -41.64 39.36
CA ILE A 534 14.54 -40.74 39.79
C ILE A 534 15.29 -41.32 41.00
N VAL A 535 14.56 -41.79 42.02
CA VAL A 535 15.14 -42.28 43.29
C VAL A 535 15.77 -43.67 43.14
N SER A 536 15.37 -44.47 42.15
CA SER A 536 15.91 -45.81 41.93
C SER A 536 17.44 -45.81 41.80
N ARG A 537 18.10 -46.66 42.60
CA ARG A 537 19.57 -46.78 42.65
C ARG A 537 20.13 -48.05 42.00
N ASP A 538 19.29 -49.03 41.66
CA ASP A 538 19.75 -50.35 41.16
C ASP A 538 18.89 -50.89 40.00
N GLY A 539 18.29 -50.01 39.19
CA GLY A 539 17.42 -50.42 38.08
C GLY A 539 16.12 -51.10 38.52
N ARG A 540 15.71 -50.93 39.80
CA ARG A 540 14.45 -51.42 40.36
C ARG A 540 13.72 -50.30 41.08
N VAL A 541 12.40 -50.25 40.91
CA VAL A 541 11.51 -49.32 41.62
C VAL A 541 10.88 -50.00 42.84
N SER A 542 10.63 -49.24 43.90
CA SER A 542 9.93 -49.68 45.11
C SER A 542 8.91 -48.62 45.52
N PHE A 543 7.65 -49.04 45.75
CA PHE A 543 6.54 -48.14 46.07
C PHE A 543 6.07 -48.27 47.53
N HIS A 544 6.54 -49.28 48.28
CA HIS A 544 6.10 -49.53 49.66
C HIS A 544 6.33 -48.35 50.61
N GLU A 545 7.43 -47.62 50.45
CA GLU A 545 7.77 -46.47 51.31
C GLU A 545 6.94 -45.22 51.01
N VAL A 546 6.39 -45.12 49.79
CA VAL A 546 5.63 -43.95 49.32
C VAL A 546 4.12 -44.15 49.46
N LEU A 547 3.63 -45.38 49.38
CA LEU A 547 2.20 -45.72 49.42
C LEU A 547 1.77 -46.35 50.76
N ALA A 548 2.58 -46.25 51.82
CA ALA A 548 2.29 -46.86 53.12
C ALA A 548 0.96 -46.34 53.73
N PRO A 549 0.13 -47.20 54.38
CA PRO A 549 -1.22 -46.82 54.82
C PRO A 549 -1.30 -45.80 55.97
N ASN A 550 -0.18 -45.34 56.52
CA ASN A 550 -0.10 -44.40 57.65
C ASN A 550 1.12 -43.46 57.51
N GLY A 551 0.98 -42.33 56.81
CA GLY A 551 2.00 -41.29 56.64
C GLY A 551 1.51 -40.15 55.75
N PRO A 552 1.89 -38.88 55.99
CA PRO A 552 0.99 -37.73 55.86
C PRO A 552 0.56 -37.46 54.42
N SER A 553 -0.71 -37.13 54.29
CA SER A 553 -1.31 -36.53 53.11
C SER A 553 -0.43 -35.37 52.60
N SER A 554 0.03 -35.51 51.36
CA SER A 554 0.60 -34.41 50.58
C SER A 554 -0.49 -33.36 50.31
N GLY A 555 -0.62 -32.39 51.19
CA GLY A 555 -1.19 -31.09 50.86
C GLY A 555 -0.19 -30.29 50.00
N PRO A 556 -0.67 -29.44 49.08
CA PRO A 556 0.19 -28.72 48.17
C PRO A 556 1.02 -27.66 48.89
N VAL A 557 2.22 -27.45 48.38
CA VAL A 557 3.04 -26.27 48.64
C VAL A 557 2.26 -25.06 48.12
N SER A 558 1.79 -24.20 49.03
CA SER A 558 1.31 -22.86 48.69
C SER A 558 2.05 -21.82 49.50
N SER A 559 2.66 -20.92 48.75
CA SER A 559 3.19 -19.61 49.08
C SER A 559 2.28 -18.78 49.99
N ILE A 560 2.93 -18.12 50.95
CA ILE A 560 2.75 -16.73 51.38
C ILE A 560 1.33 -16.16 51.16
N ALA A 561 0.49 -16.27 52.17
CA ALA A 561 -0.56 -15.30 52.44
C ALA A 561 -0.76 -15.20 53.97
N GLN A 562 -0.84 -13.96 54.43
CA GLN A 562 -0.76 -13.52 55.82
C GLN A 562 -1.81 -14.19 56.72
N CYS A 563 -1.34 -15.00 57.68
CA CYS A 563 -2.12 -15.39 58.85
C CYS A 563 -2.11 -14.26 59.88
N GLN A 564 -3.28 -13.69 60.14
CA GLN A 564 -3.64 -13.36 61.52
C GLN A 564 -3.90 -14.68 62.27
N PRO A 565 -3.26 -14.96 63.41
CA PRO A 565 -3.62 -16.11 64.22
C PRO A 565 -4.40 -15.68 65.47
N GLU A 566 -5.61 -16.21 65.63
CA GLU A 566 -6.17 -16.49 66.96
C GLU A 566 -5.90 -17.95 67.36
N PRO A 567 -5.76 -18.27 68.65
CA PRO A 567 -4.88 -19.34 69.12
C PRO A 567 -5.63 -20.53 69.73
N THR A 568 -5.43 -21.74 69.21
CA THR A 568 -5.92 -22.97 69.89
C THR A 568 -4.99 -24.20 69.82
N ALA A 569 -3.74 -24.08 69.35
CA ALA A 569 -2.85 -25.24 69.13
C ALA A 569 -1.88 -25.59 70.30
N ASP A 570 -1.84 -24.84 71.40
CA ASP A 570 -0.76 -24.99 72.40
C ASP A 570 -0.87 -26.23 73.31
N LYS A 571 -2.07 -26.78 73.55
CA LYS A 571 -2.25 -27.88 74.50
C LYS A 571 -1.81 -29.25 73.96
N ASP A 572 -2.05 -29.52 72.68
CA ASP A 572 -1.70 -30.81 72.07
C ASP A 572 -0.19 -30.92 71.83
N TRP A 573 0.45 -29.81 71.45
CA TRP A 573 1.91 -29.74 71.31
C TRP A 573 2.63 -29.93 72.64
N GLU A 574 2.20 -29.27 73.73
CA GLU A 574 2.81 -29.46 75.05
C GLU A 574 2.65 -30.90 75.55
N ARG A 575 1.51 -31.55 75.28
CA ARG A 575 1.26 -32.95 75.66
C ARG A 575 2.20 -33.90 74.92
N GLN A 576 2.37 -33.70 73.62
CA GLN A 576 3.24 -34.55 72.79
C GLN A 576 4.73 -34.36 73.13
N MET A 577 5.14 -33.12 73.41
CA MET A 577 6.48 -32.82 73.91
C MET A 577 6.76 -33.45 75.28
N LYS A 578 5.79 -33.45 76.20
CA LYS A 578 5.93 -34.12 77.50
C LYS A 578 6.15 -35.63 77.35
N LEU A 579 5.37 -36.28 76.48
CA LEU A 579 5.49 -37.73 76.21
C LEU A 579 6.85 -38.08 75.60
N ASN A 580 7.33 -37.29 74.65
CA ASN A 580 8.65 -37.47 74.05
C ASN A 580 9.78 -37.21 75.07
N ALA A 581 9.62 -36.23 75.96
CA ALA A 581 10.60 -35.99 77.02
C ALA A 581 10.73 -37.17 77.99
N ILE A 582 9.60 -37.79 78.37
CA ILE A 582 9.59 -38.97 79.24
C ILE A 582 10.20 -40.20 78.53
N SER A 583 9.89 -40.42 77.25
CA SER A 583 10.44 -41.56 76.50
C SER A 583 11.97 -41.47 76.34
N VAL A 584 12.49 -40.25 76.16
CA VAL A 584 13.93 -40.01 76.10
C VAL A 584 14.59 -40.13 77.47
N LEU A 585 13.98 -39.62 78.54
CA LEU A 585 14.50 -39.79 79.92
C LEU A 585 14.64 -41.26 80.33
N LYS A 586 13.70 -42.12 79.91
CA LYS A 586 13.79 -43.58 80.10
C LYS A 586 14.97 -44.20 79.35
N ARG A 587 15.27 -43.71 78.15
CA ARG A 587 16.41 -44.19 77.34
C ARG A 587 17.75 -43.70 77.86
N THR A 588 17.80 -42.57 78.56
CA THR A 588 19.03 -41.97 79.09
C THR A 588 19.23 -42.18 80.59
N ALA A 589 18.47 -43.10 81.21
CA ALA A 589 18.52 -43.41 82.64
C ALA A 589 18.52 -42.13 83.52
N GLY A 590 17.58 -41.22 83.27
CA GLY A 590 17.41 -40.01 84.08
C GLY A 590 18.49 -38.94 83.91
N LYS A 591 19.42 -39.10 82.96
CA LYS A 591 20.47 -38.11 82.64
C LYS A 591 19.90 -36.97 81.78
N VAL A 592 19.79 -35.77 82.35
CA VAL A 592 19.21 -34.58 81.67
C VAL A 592 20.24 -33.83 80.82
N SER A 593 21.49 -33.69 81.29
CA SER A 593 22.55 -32.88 80.66
C SER A 593 23.86 -33.66 80.45
N GLY A 594 24.70 -33.17 79.53
CA GLY A 594 25.96 -33.79 79.12
C GLY A 594 25.84 -34.66 77.87
N GLU A 595 26.97 -35.23 77.43
CA GLU A 595 27.01 -36.11 76.26
C GLU A 595 26.15 -37.36 76.48
N GLY A 596 25.21 -37.60 75.56
CA GLY A 596 24.18 -38.66 75.66
C GLY A 596 23.00 -38.33 76.59
N GLY A 597 22.86 -37.10 77.07
CA GLY A 597 21.75 -36.68 77.93
C GLY A 597 20.46 -36.37 77.15
N ALA A 598 19.31 -36.41 77.84
CA ALA A 598 17.99 -36.23 77.23
C ALA A 598 17.83 -34.89 76.50
N ALA A 599 18.47 -33.82 76.97
CA ALA A 599 18.43 -32.52 76.31
C ALA A 599 19.12 -32.54 74.93
N GLN A 600 20.22 -33.28 74.79
CA GLN A 600 20.95 -33.40 73.53
C GLN A 600 20.14 -34.20 72.50
N LEU A 601 19.52 -35.31 72.91
CA LEU A 601 18.71 -36.15 72.03
C LEU A 601 17.41 -35.47 71.58
N LEU A 602 16.89 -34.54 72.39
CA LEU A 602 15.71 -33.73 72.05
C LEU A 602 16.07 -32.42 71.33
N GLY A 603 17.36 -32.14 71.11
CA GLY A 603 17.81 -30.89 70.47
C GLY A 603 17.51 -29.62 71.28
N LEU A 604 17.39 -29.72 72.60
CA LEU A 604 17.06 -28.61 73.50
C LEU A 604 18.26 -28.21 74.37
N LYS A 605 18.33 -26.93 74.76
CA LYS A 605 19.28 -26.50 75.80
C LYS A 605 18.93 -27.20 77.13
N PRO A 606 19.92 -27.70 77.90
CA PRO A 606 19.67 -28.39 79.16
C PRO A 606 18.83 -27.59 80.17
N THR A 607 19.03 -26.27 80.22
CA THR A 607 18.27 -25.35 81.08
C THR A 607 16.79 -25.24 80.67
N THR A 608 16.49 -25.31 79.37
CA THR A 608 15.13 -25.28 78.83
C THR A 608 14.39 -26.58 79.12
N LEU A 609 15.06 -27.73 78.96
CA LEU A 609 14.47 -29.03 79.30
C LEU A 609 14.21 -29.13 80.81
N ALA A 610 15.15 -28.70 81.66
CA ALA A 610 14.97 -28.71 83.11
C ALA A 610 13.80 -27.83 83.58
N SER A 611 13.64 -26.64 83.00
CA SER A 611 12.50 -25.74 83.28
C SER A 611 11.16 -26.37 82.87
N ARG A 612 11.10 -27.03 81.69
CA ARG A 612 9.89 -27.69 81.19
C ARG A 612 9.53 -28.94 82.00
N LEU A 613 10.50 -29.76 82.39
CA LEU A 613 10.26 -30.93 83.26
C LEU A 613 9.69 -30.50 84.62
N LYS A 614 10.19 -29.39 85.19
CA LYS A 614 9.65 -28.80 86.42
C LYS A 614 8.21 -28.31 86.21
N LYS A 615 7.90 -27.65 85.09
CA LYS A 615 6.53 -27.22 84.71
C LYS A 615 5.59 -28.41 84.55
N TRP A 616 6.08 -29.54 84.05
CA TRP A 616 5.30 -30.76 83.82
C TRP A 616 5.22 -31.71 85.01
N GLY A 617 5.90 -31.41 86.13
CA GLY A 617 5.94 -32.23 87.33
C GLY A 617 6.65 -33.57 87.15
N VAL A 618 7.68 -33.64 86.29
CA VAL A 618 8.44 -34.87 86.03
C VAL A 618 9.82 -34.75 86.68
N ASP A 619 10.13 -35.59 87.66
CA ASP A 619 11.48 -35.66 88.26
C ASP A 619 12.36 -36.62 87.42
N PRO A 620 13.50 -36.15 86.87
CA PRO A 620 14.44 -37.01 86.16
C PRO A 620 14.98 -38.19 86.99
N ARG A 621 14.96 -38.08 88.32
CA ARG A 621 15.45 -39.12 89.24
C ARG A 621 14.56 -40.36 89.27
N ASP A 622 13.28 -40.23 88.90
CA ASP A 622 12.34 -41.34 88.83
C ASP A 622 12.65 -42.32 87.68
N TYR A 623 13.57 -41.93 86.79
CA TYR A 623 13.95 -42.69 85.60
C TYR A 623 15.44 -43.04 85.57
N LYS A 624 16.12 -42.92 86.72
CA LYS A 624 17.55 -43.28 86.91
C LYS A 624 17.78 -44.77 87.09
#